data_AF-A0A1A9UR33-F1
#
_entry.id   AF-A0A1A9UR33-F1
#
_cell.length_a   1.000
_cell.length_b   1.000
_cell.length_c   1.000
_cell.angle_alpha   90.00
_cell.angle_beta   90.00
_cell.angle_gamma   90.00
#
_symmetry.space_group_name_H-M   'P 1'
#
loop_
_entity.id
_entity.type
_entity.pdbx_description
1 polymer ?
#
loop_
_entity_poly.entity_id
_entity_poly.type
_entity_poly.pdbx_seq_one_letter_code
_entity_poly.pdbx_strand_id
1 'polypeptide(L)'
;MAPEVAAVERKGGYNQLCDIWACGITAIELAELQPPMFDLHPMRALFLMSKSGFKPPTLSNKEKWSPTFHNFVKTALTKNPKKRPTAERLLQHPFVQGEMSVKVAKELLQKYMSPNQQFYYNWDGDEENDD
;
A
#
# COMPACT_ATOMS: atom_id res chain seq x y z
N MET A 1 9.84 -2.70 -6.25
CA MET A 1 11.17 -3.24 -5.84
C MET A 1 11.68 -2.46 -4.62
N ALA A 2 12.27 -3.15 -3.63
CA ALA A 2 12.86 -2.51 -2.44
C ALA A 2 14.26 -1.93 -2.71
N PRO A 3 14.74 -0.94 -1.92
CA PRO A 3 16.05 -0.30 -2.14
C PRO A 3 17.24 -1.27 -2.10
N GLU A 4 17.19 -2.28 -1.24
CA GLU A 4 18.22 -3.31 -1.15
C GLU A 4 18.24 -4.23 -2.38
N VAL A 5 17.07 -4.52 -2.98
CA VAL A 5 16.97 -5.31 -4.22
C VAL A 5 17.54 -4.53 -5.41
N ALA A 6 17.33 -3.21 -5.45
CA ALA A 6 17.92 -2.36 -6.49
C ALA A 6 19.42 -2.12 -6.33
N ALA A 7 20.00 -2.47 -5.18
CA ALA A 7 21.41 -2.25 -4.85
C ALA A 7 22.17 -3.57 -4.60
N VAL A 8 21.65 -4.71 -5.05
CA VAL A 8 22.20 -6.06 -4.78
C VAL A 8 23.68 -6.14 -5.14
N GLU A 9 24.09 -5.61 -6.30
CA GLU A 9 25.49 -5.61 -6.74
C GLU A 9 26.44 -4.88 -5.77
N ARG A 10 25.93 -3.93 -4.96
CA ARG A 10 26.75 -3.13 -4.03
C ARG A 10 26.65 -3.55 -2.56
N LYS A 11 25.53 -4.15 -2.14
CA LYS A 11 25.20 -4.34 -0.72
C LYS A 11 25.03 -5.79 -0.28
N GLY A 12 25.21 -6.74 -1.20
CA GLY A 12 24.85 -8.14 -0.97
C GLY A 12 23.35 -8.37 -1.09
N GLY A 13 22.94 -9.63 -1.01
CA GLY A 13 21.58 -10.09 -1.31
C GLY A 13 20.46 -9.48 -0.46
N TYR A 14 19.23 -9.89 -0.76
CA TYR A 14 18.01 -9.50 -0.06
C TYR A 14 17.37 -10.71 0.63
N ASN A 15 16.38 -10.46 1.48
CA ASN A 15 15.57 -11.48 2.13
C ASN A 15 14.08 -11.19 1.95
N GLN A 16 13.21 -12.00 2.55
CA GLN A 16 11.75 -11.89 2.44
C GLN A 16 11.17 -10.53 2.91
N LEU A 17 11.94 -9.70 3.62
CA LEU A 17 11.47 -8.36 4.00
C LEU A 17 11.33 -7.43 2.79
N CYS A 18 11.91 -7.76 1.62
CA CYS A 18 11.63 -7.02 0.38
C CYS A 18 10.15 -7.08 -0.01
N ASP A 19 9.43 -8.15 0.35
CA ASP A 19 8.01 -8.31 0.05
C ASP A 19 7.17 -7.36 0.89
N ILE A 20 7.58 -7.08 2.13
CA ILE A 20 6.92 -6.07 2.97
C ILE A 20 7.01 -4.67 2.35
N TRP A 21 8.15 -4.34 1.74
CA TRP A 21 8.27 -3.10 0.98
C TRP A 21 7.35 -3.12 -0.25
N ALA A 22 7.30 -4.24 -0.98
CA ALA A 22 6.41 -4.38 -2.13
C ALA A 22 4.94 -4.19 -1.73
N CYS A 23 4.48 -4.77 -0.62
CA CYS A 23 3.15 -4.54 -0.08
C CYS A 23 2.88 -3.05 0.21
N GLY A 24 3.86 -2.32 0.75
CA GLY A 24 3.74 -0.88 0.97
C GLY A 24 3.61 -0.08 -0.33
N ILE A 25 4.31 -0.49 -1.40
CA ILE A 25 4.17 0.11 -2.73
C ILE A 25 2.82 -0.23 -3.36
N THR A 26 2.38 -1.48 -3.28
CA THR A 26 1.06 -1.91 -3.77
C THR A 26 -0.08 -1.19 -3.04
N ALA A 27 0.07 -0.92 -1.74
CA ALA A 27 -0.90 -0.11 -1.01
C ALA A 27 -1.02 1.32 -1.57
N ILE A 28 0.09 1.95 -1.97
CA ILE A 28 0.07 3.25 -2.66
C ILE A 28 -0.57 3.11 -4.04
N GLU A 29 -0.19 2.08 -4.80
CA GLU A 29 -0.72 1.82 -6.13
C GLU A 29 -2.24 1.63 -6.13
N LEU A 30 -2.80 0.88 -5.18
CA LEU A 30 -4.25 0.72 -5.04
C LEU A 30 -4.96 2.02 -4.65
N ALA A 31 -4.28 2.92 -3.94
CA ALA A 31 -4.79 4.23 -3.53
C ALA A 31 -4.72 5.28 -4.65
N GLU A 32 -3.69 5.24 -5.48
CA GLU A 32 -3.31 6.29 -6.43
C GLU A 32 -3.33 5.82 -7.89
N LEU A 33 -3.74 4.57 -8.14
CA LEU A 33 -3.80 3.88 -9.43
C LEU A 33 -2.45 3.63 -10.13
N GLN A 34 -1.36 4.13 -9.56
CA GLN A 34 -0.01 3.95 -10.06
C GLN A 34 1.00 3.87 -8.90
N PRO A 35 2.08 3.09 -9.04
CA PRO A 35 3.15 3.09 -8.06
C PRO A 35 3.95 4.41 -8.12
N PRO A 36 4.66 4.79 -7.04
CA PRO A 36 5.56 5.93 -7.07
C PRO A 36 6.62 5.80 -8.16
N MET A 37 6.94 6.91 -8.84
CA MET A 37 7.91 6.98 -9.93
C MET A 37 7.51 6.21 -11.21
N PHE A 38 6.22 5.94 -11.41
CA PHE A 38 5.70 5.24 -12.59
C PHE A 38 6.13 5.86 -13.93
N ASP A 39 6.13 7.20 -14.03
CA ASP A 39 6.49 7.92 -15.25
C ASP A 39 8.00 7.93 -15.56
N LEU A 40 8.84 7.44 -14.65
CA LEU A 40 10.28 7.40 -14.87
C LEU A 40 10.66 6.18 -15.69
N HIS A 41 11.64 6.35 -16.59
CA HIS A 41 12.29 5.21 -17.24
C HIS A 41 12.78 4.20 -16.18
N PRO A 42 12.56 2.87 -16.32
CA PRO A 42 12.85 1.90 -15.27
C PRO A 42 14.25 1.98 -14.67
N MET A 43 15.27 2.18 -15.53
CA MET A 43 16.66 2.37 -15.10
C MET A 43 16.87 3.62 -14.24
N ARG A 44 16.11 4.70 -14.51
CA ARG A 44 16.16 5.92 -13.71
C ARG A 44 15.57 5.69 -12.32
N ALA A 45 14.44 4.99 -12.23
CA ALA A 45 13.83 4.61 -10.94
C ALA A 45 14.81 3.75 -10.11
N LEU A 46 15.39 2.70 -10.70
CA LEU A 46 16.40 1.85 -10.04
C LEU A 46 17.59 2.67 -9.52
N PHE A 47 18.14 3.55 -10.36
CA PHE A 47 19.25 4.41 -9.99
C PHE A 47 18.90 5.29 -8.78
N LEU A 48 17.73 5.94 -8.79
CA LEU A 48 17.27 6.79 -7.68
C LEU A 48 17.10 6.01 -6.38
N MET A 49 16.53 4.81 -6.42
CA MET A 49 16.36 3.96 -5.23
C MET A 49 17.70 3.50 -4.63
N SER A 50 18.73 3.32 -5.47
CA SER A 50 20.07 2.92 -5.00
C SER A 50 20.83 4.02 -4.24
N LYS A 51 20.37 5.28 -4.31
CA LYS A 51 21.06 6.42 -3.69
C LYS A 51 20.94 6.41 -2.15
N SER A 52 22.01 6.82 -1.48
CA SER A 52 22.05 6.98 -0.02
C SER A 52 20.95 7.92 0.49
N GLY A 53 20.68 9.02 -0.23
CA GLY A 53 19.65 10.00 0.08
C GLY A 53 18.23 9.64 -0.37
N PHE A 54 17.99 8.45 -0.93
CA PHE A 54 16.63 8.02 -1.31
C PHE A 54 15.70 8.05 -0.10
N LYS A 55 14.59 8.78 -0.22
CA LYS A 55 13.52 8.86 0.78
C LYS A 55 12.40 7.89 0.37
N PRO A 56 11.87 7.08 1.31
CA PRO A 56 10.70 6.26 1.03
C PRO A 56 9.52 7.10 0.53
N PRO A 57 8.75 6.61 -0.46
CA PRO A 57 7.58 7.32 -0.94
C PRO A 57 6.48 7.35 0.13
N THR A 58 5.57 8.30 -0.01
CA THR A 58 4.39 8.48 0.84
C THR A 58 3.18 8.75 -0.05
N LEU A 59 1.97 8.49 0.45
CA LEU A 59 0.74 8.93 -0.21
C LEU A 59 0.77 10.45 -0.43
N SER A 60 0.37 10.87 -1.64
CA SER A 60 0.42 12.25 -2.13
C SER A 60 -0.63 13.15 -1.47
N ASN A 61 -1.87 12.67 -1.37
CA ASN A 61 -2.98 13.41 -0.76
C ASN A 61 -3.12 13.04 0.73
N LYS A 62 -2.69 13.94 1.61
CA LYS A 62 -2.69 13.72 3.07
C LYS A 62 -4.08 13.76 3.71
N GLU A 63 -5.03 14.45 3.09
CA GLU A 63 -6.36 14.66 3.66
C GLU A 63 -7.33 13.55 3.24
N LYS A 64 -7.09 12.92 2.08
CA LYS A 64 -7.89 11.81 1.58
C LYS A 64 -7.75 10.53 2.42
N TRP A 65 -6.60 10.33 3.05
CA TRP A 65 -6.25 9.05 3.68
C TRP A 65 -6.10 9.18 5.20
N SER A 66 -6.54 8.15 5.93
CA SER A 66 -6.46 8.17 7.38
C SER A 66 -5.01 8.21 7.90
N PRO A 67 -4.76 8.81 9.08
CA PRO A 67 -3.45 8.76 9.72
C PRO A 67 -2.94 7.32 9.93
N THR A 68 -3.85 6.38 10.20
CA THR A 68 -3.54 4.96 10.35
C THR A 68 -3.04 4.34 9.06
N PHE A 69 -3.62 4.70 7.90
CA PHE A 69 -3.14 4.21 6.61
C PHE A 69 -1.77 4.81 6.25
N HIS A 70 -1.57 6.10 6.49
CA HIS A 70 -0.25 6.73 6.35
C HIS A 70 0.81 6.04 7.22
N ASN A 71 0.47 5.67 8.46
CA ASN A 71 1.37 4.97 9.35
C ASN A 71 1.72 3.55 8.86
N PHE A 72 0.73 2.83 8.32
CA PHE A 72 0.95 1.51 7.71
C PHE A 72 1.96 1.59 6.56
N VAL A 73 1.73 2.50 5.61
CA VAL A 73 2.62 2.71 4.45
C VAL A 73 4.03 3.10 4.93
N LYS A 74 4.15 4.03 5.88
CA LYS A 74 5.44 4.44 6.45
C LYS A 74 6.18 3.26 7.10
N THR A 75 5.46 2.41 7.82
CA THR A 75 6.00 1.25 8.52
C THR A 75 6.49 0.18 7.53
N ALA A 76 5.69 -0.16 6.52
CA ALA A 76 6.04 -1.10 5.46
C ALA A 76 7.24 -0.59 4.62
N LEU A 77 7.27 0.71 4.32
CA LEU A 77 8.33 1.37 3.55
C LEU A 77 9.54 1.81 4.39
N THR A 78 9.88 1.02 5.41
CA THR A 78 11.11 1.23 6.18
C THR A 78 12.33 0.89 5.31
N LYS A 79 13.13 1.91 4.97
CA LYS A 79 14.30 1.77 4.07
C LYS A 79 15.33 0.76 4.58
N ASN A 80 15.62 0.75 5.87
CA ASN A 80 16.58 -0.19 6.44
C ASN A 80 15.89 -1.56 6.62
N PRO A 81 16.27 -2.60 5.86
CA PRO A 81 15.62 -3.91 5.95
C PRO A 81 15.73 -4.51 7.35
N LYS A 82 16.81 -4.26 8.10
CA LYS A 82 16.96 -4.74 9.50
C LYS A 82 15.96 -4.13 10.48
N LYS A 83 15.34 -3.00 10.12
CA LYS A 83 14.32 -2.30 10.93
C LYS A 83 12.91 -2.46 10.35
N ARG A 84 12.78 -3.06 9.15
CA ARG A 84 11.49 -3.28 8.52
C ARG A 84 10.80 -4.45 9.23
N PRO A 85 9.51 -4.33 9.60
CA PRO A 85 8.82 -5.41 10.30
C PRO A 85 8.68 -6.65 9.43
N THR A 86 8.56 -7.81 10.07
CA THR A 86 8.13 -9.05 9.42
C THR A 86 6.65 -8.98 9.04
N ALA A 87 6.18 -9.92 8.21
CA ALA A 87 4.77 -10.05 7.89
C ALA A 87 3.90 -10.24 9.14
N GLU A 88 4.32 -11.13 10.04
CA GLU A 88 3.64 -11.38 11.32
C GLU A 88 3.52 -10.10 12.16
N ARG A 89 4.58 -9.30 12.23
CA ARG A 89 4.53 -8.03 12.98
C ARG A 89 3.67 -6.98 12.29
N LEU A 90 3.69 -6.92 10.96
CA LEU A 90 2.88 -5.97 10.19
C LEU A 90 1.39 -6.31 10.26
N LEU A 91 1.04 -7.60 10.38
CA LEU A 91 -0.34 -8.04 10.62
C LEU A 91 -0.92 -7.50 11.93
N GLN A 92 -0.08 -7.16 12.93
CA GLN A 92 -0.52 -6.55 14.17
C GLN A 92 -0.75 -5.02 14.06
N HIS A 93 -0.55 -4.44 12.87
CA HIS A 93 -0.72 -3.01 12.67
C HIS A 93 -2.21 -2.60 12.67
N PRO A 94 -2.63 -1.51 13.34
CA PRO A 94 -4.04 -1.14 13.46
C PRO A 94 -4.80 -1.02 12.13
N PHE A 95 -4.11 -0.62 11.06
CA PHE A 95 -4.68 -0.54 9.70
C PHE A 95 -5.29 -1.86 9.21
N VAL A 96 -4.68 -3.01 9.55
CA VAL A 96 -5.11 -4.34 9.10
C VAL A 96 -5.72 -5.17 10.23
N GLN A 97 -5.81 -4.60 11.43
CA GLN A 97 -6.53 -5.20 12.56
C GLN A 97 -7.97 -4.67 12.68
N GLY A 98 -8.33 -3.65 11.89
CA GLY A 98 -9.71 -3.20 11.77
C GLY A 98 -10.61 -4.23 11.08
N GLU A 99 -11.91 -3.98 11.09
CA GLU A 99 -12.89 -4.84 10.44
C GLU A 99 -12.64 -4.86 8.91
N MET A 100 -12.21 -6.01 8.39
CA MET A 100 -11.92 -6.21 6.97
C MET A 100 -12.90 -7.23 6.38
N SER A 101 -14.12 -6.77 6.07
CA SER A 101 -15.14 -7.63 5.47
C SER A 101 -14.85 -7.91 3.99
N VAL A 102 -15.05 -9.17 3.58
CA VAL A 102 -15.03 -9.59 2.17
C VAL A 102 -16.06 -8.81 1.33
N LYS A 103 -17.07 -8.21 1.96
CA LYS A 103 -18.06 -7.33 1.32
C LYS A 103 -17.41 -6.26 0.43
N VAL A 104 -16.34 -5.60 0.90
CA VAL A 104 -15.64 -4.54 0.14
C VAL A 104 -15.07 -5.07 -1.18
N ALA A 105 -14.50 -6.29 -1.18
CA ALA A 105 -14.00 -6.91 -2.41
C ALA A 105 -15.13 -7.30 -3.37
N LYS A 106 -16.26 -7.78 -2.85
CA LYS A 106 -17.46 -8.09 -3.65
C LYS A 106 -18.04 -6.84 -4.32
N GLU A 107 -18.12 -5.73 -3.59
CA GLU A 107 -18.58 -4.45 -4.12
C GLU A 107 -17.68 -3.97 -5.27
N LEU A 108 -16.36 -4.10 -5.12
CA LEU A 108 -15.41 -3.75 -6.18
C LEU A 108 -15.60 -4.64 -7.44
N LEU A 109 -15.79 -5.95 -7.25
CA LEU A 109 -16.07 -6.87 -8.37
C LEU A 109 -17.39 -6.52 -9.05
N GLN A 110 -18.44 -6.22 -8.30
CA GLN A 110 -19.73 -5.83 -8.86
C GLN A 110 -19.62 -4.55 -9.67
N LYS A 111 -18.89 -3.54 -9.17
CA LYS A 111 -18.61 -2.30 -9.89
C LYS A 111 -17.87 -2.55 -11.21
N TYR A 112 -16.95 -3.51 -11.24
CA TYR A 112 -16.24 -3.90 -12.46
C TYR A 112 -17.16 -4.61 -13.48
N MET A 113 -18.05 -5.49 -13.01
CA MET A 113 -18.96 -6.25 -13.88
C MET A 113 -20.12 -5.40 -14.43
N SER A 114 -20.55 -4.36 -13.69
CA SER A 114 -21.67 -3.48 -14.06
C SER A 114 -21.29 -2.00 -14.06
N PRO A 115 -20.38 -1.54 -14.95
CA PRO A 115 -19.83 -0.17 -14.90
C PRO A 115 -20.86 0.94 -15.17
N ASN A 116 -22.00 0.63 -15.80
CA ASN A 116 -23.04 1.60 -16.18
C ASN A 116 -24.25 1.63 -15.25
N GLN A 117 -24.30 0.77 -14.21
CA GLN A 117 -25.30 0.95 -13.15
C GLN A 117 -24.84 2.12 -12.28
N GLN A 118 -25.58 3.24 -12.34
CA GLN A 118 -25.42 4.31 -11.36
C GLN A 118 -25.69 3.72 -9.97
N PHE A 119 -24.62 3.41 -9.24
CA PHE A 119 -24.70 3.17 -7.80
C PHE A 119 -25.07 4.50 -7.16
N TYR A 120 -26.37 4.80 -7.12
CA TYR A 120 -26.90 5.72 -6.12
C TYR A 120 -26.46 5.16 -4.78
N TYR A 121 -25.64 5.94 -4.07
CA TYR A 121 -25.35 5.69 -2.67
C TYR A 121 -26.70 5.55 -1.94
N ASN A 122 -27.09 4.33 -1.59
CA ASN A 122 -28.00 4.12 -0.47
C ASN A 122 -27.16 4.34 0.80
N TRP A 123 -26.90 5.62 1.07
CA TRP A 123 -26.60 6.09 2.40
C TRP A 123 -27.95 6.56 2.94
N ASP A 124 -28.78 5.63 3.39
CA ASP A 124 -29.85 5.90 4.33
C ASP A 124 -30.21 4.58 5.02
N GLY A 125 -30.43 4.69 6.32
CA GLY A 125 -30.45 3.58 7.27
C GLY A 125 -31.54 2.57 7.00
N ASP A 126 -31.22 1.32 7.32
CA ASP A 126 -32.15 0.24 7.63
C ASP A 126 -31.40 -0.76 8.51
N GLU A 127 -31.10 -0.34 9.74
CA GLU A 127 -31.23 -1.22 10.91
C GLU A 127 -32.23 -0.53 11.85
N GLU A 128 -33.46 -0.34 11.36
CA GLU A 128 -34.63 -0.21 12.23
C GLU A 128 -34.93 -1.59 12.84
N ASN A 129 -34.87 -1.63 14.18
CA ASN A 129 -35.67 -2.44 15.10
C ASN A 129 -36.18 -3.80 14.60
N ASP A 130 -35.52 -4.87 15.03
CA ASP A 130 -36.21 -6.13 15.29
C ASP A 130 -36.55 -6.20 16.78
N ASP A 131 -37.83 -6.47 17.06
CA ASP A 131 -38.52 -6.58 18.36
C ASP A 131 -37.79 -7.38 19.46
#